data_AF-A0A0F2L9Z1-F1
#
_entry.id   AF-A0A0F2L9Z1-F1
#
_cell.length_a   1.000
_cell.length_b   1.000
_cell.length_c   1.000
_cell.angle_alpha   90.00
_cell.angle_beta   90.00
_cell.angle_gamma   90.00
#
_symmetry.space_group_name_H-M   'P 1'
#
loop_
_entity.id
_entity.type
_entity.pdbx_description
1 polymer ?
#
loop_
_entity_poly.entity_id
_entity_poly.type
_entity_poly.pdbx_seq_one_letter_code
_entity_poly.pdbx_strand_id
1 'polypeptide(L)' 'MEELQRRGVKYYAYKSEGLTIVYVLEGDVSWAKPVKTLRAGGHLFLYLDNGVVLVKPEEASQSR' A
#
# COMPACT_ATOMS: atom_id res chain seq x y z
N MET A 1 2.74 10.77 -0.83
CA MET A 1 1.29 11.01 -1.06
C MET A 1 1.03 11.67 -2.41
N GLU A 2 1.79 12.70 -2.78
CA GLU A 2 1.69 13.35 -4.10
C GLU A 2 1.81 12.35 -5.27
N GLU A 3 2.77 11.42 -5.21
CA GLU A 3 2.95 10.39 -6.24
C GLU A 3 1.71 9.49 -6.43
N LEU A 4 1.01 9.15 -5.33
CA LEU A 4 -0.22 8.35 -5.38
C LEU A 4 -1.34 9.13 -6.07
N GLN A 5 -1.49 10.41 -5.73
CA GLN A 5 -2.48 11.29 -6.35
C GLN A 5 -2.19 11.51 -7.84
N ARG A 6 -0.93 11.78 -8.19
CA ARG A 6 -0.49 11.95 -9.58
C ARG A 6 -0.80 10.73 -10.46
N ARG A 7 -0.77 9.54 -9.87
CA ARG A 7 -1.07 8.27 -10.54
C ARG A 7 -2.53 7.85 -10.45
N GLY A 8 -3.40 8.68 -9.87
CA GLY A 8 -4.82 8.38 -9.73
C GLY A 8 -5.12 7.22 -8.77
N VAL A 9 -4.22 6.90 -7.84
CA VAL A 9 -4.44 5.87 -6.83
C VAL A 9 -5.47 6.38 -5.83
N LYS A 10 -6.57 5.63 -5.65
CA LYS A 10 -7.58 5.90 -4.62
C LYS A 10 -7.17 5.18 -3.33
N TYR A 11 -7.15 5.90 -2.22
CA TYR A 11 -6.70 5.36 -0.94
C TYR A 11 -7.36 6.05 0.25
N TYR A 12 -7.35 5.37 1.39
CA TYR A 12 -7.49 5.98 2.72
C TYR A 12 -6.12 6.05 3.39
N ALA A 13 -5.81 7.18 4.03
CA ALA A 13 -4.57 7.35 4.75
C ALA A 13 -4.83 7.80 6.19
N TYR A 14 -4.12 7.21 7.14
CA TYR A 14 -4.11 7.65 8.53
C TYR A 14 -2.71 7.53 9.14
N LYS A 15 -2.46 8.34 10.18
CA LYS A 15 -1.21 8.31 10.93
C LYS A 15 -1.36 7.43 12.16
N SER A 16 -0.36 6.60 12.43
CA SER A 16 -0.26 5.79 13.66
C SER A 16 1.20 5.63 14.04
N GLU A 17 1.57 5.97 15.27
CA GLU A 17 2.91 5.74 15.84
C GLU A 17 4.07 6.20 14.93
N GLY A 18 3.94 7.37 14.29
CA GLY A 18 4.96 7.92 13.39
C GLY A 18 4.96 7.33 11.97
N LEU A 19 4.14 6.31 11.70
CA LEU A 19 3.90 5.78 10.37
C LEU A 19 2.69 6.43 9.71
N THR A 20 2.72 6.51 8.39
CA THR A 20 1.54 6.83 7.57
C THR A 20 1.07 5.56 6.88
N ILE A 21 -0.06 5.02 7.33
CA ILE A 21 -0.67 3.83 6.76
C ILE A 21 -1.62 4.24 5.65
N VAL A 22 -1.43 3.67 4.46
CA VAL A 22 -2.18 3.99 3.25
C VAL A 22 -2.86 2.72 2.73
N TYR A 23 -4.17 2.63 2.92
CA TYR A 23 -5.00 1.56 2.37
C TYR A 23 -5.35 1.89 0.92
N VAL A 24 -4.80 1.12 -0.01
CA VAL A 24 -5.05 1.24 -1.45
C VAL A 24 -6.40 0.59 -1.77
N LEU A 25 -7.32 1.40 -2.29
CA LEU A 25 -8.65 0.95 -2.72
C LEU A 25 -8.66 0.59 -4.20
N GLU A 26 -7.97 1.39 -5.01
CA GLU A 26 -7.90 1.23 -6.47
C GLU A 26 -6.63 1.90 -7.01
N GLY A 27 -6.02 1.32 -8.03
CA GLY A 27 -4.85 1.87 -8.72
C GLY A 27 -3.59 1.03 -8.56
N ASP A 28 -2.60 1.30 -9.41
CA ASP A 28 -1.34 0.57 -9.43
C ASP A 28 -0.29 1.16 -8.49
N VAL A 29 0.33 0.28 -7.71
CA VAL A 29 1.44 0.59 -6.80
C VAL A 29 2.69 -0.27 -7.08
N SER A 30 2.76 -0.93 -8.24
CA SER A 30 3.92 -1.74 -8.66
C SER A 30 5.22 -0.94 -8.78
N TRP A 31 5.10 0.38 -9.00
CA TRP A 31 6.22 1.32 -9.04
C TRP A 31 6.83 1.60 -7.66
N ALA A 32 6.12 1.31 -6.57
CA ALA A 32 6.62 1.51 -5.23
C ALA A 32 7.77 0.53 -4.96
N LYS A 33 8.87 1.03 -4.40
CA LYS A 33 10.05 0.23 -4.05
C LYS A 33 10.08 0.00 -2.54
N PRO A 34 9.41 -1.04 -2.03
CA PRO A 34 9.39 -1.31 -0.60
C PRO A 34 10.78 -1.74 -0.10
N VAL A 35 11.17 -1.24 1.06
CA VAL A 35 12.33 -1.74 1.82
C VAL A 35 11.99 -3.03 2.55
N LYS A 36 10.70 -3.26 2.84
CA LYS A 36 10.20 -4.49 3.46
C LYS A 36 8.79 -4.79 2.97
N THR A 37 8.51 -6.07 2.78
CA THR A 37 7.17 -6.58 2.46
C THR A 37 6.72 -7.58 3.50
N LEU A 38 5.48 -7.46 3.96
CA LEU A 38 4.85 -8.38 4.91
C LEU A 38 3.50 -8.84 4.35
N ARG A 39 3.19 -10.13 4.53
CA ARG A 39 1.90 -10.73 4.18
C ARG A 39 1.19 -11.12 5.47
N ALA A 40 0.02 -10.58 5.72
CA ALA A 40 -0.76 -10.87 6.92
C ALA A 40 -2.24 -10.60 6.69
N GLY A 41 -3.12 -11.46 7.21
CA GLY A 41 -4.57 -11.25 7.18
C GLY A 41 -5.14 -11.02 5.77
N GLY A 42 -4.62 -11.68 4.74
CA GLY A 42 -5.03 -11.50 3.35
C GLY A 42 -4.61 -10.17 2.71
N HIS A 43 -3.67 -9.46 3.32
CA HIS A 43 -3.15 -8.19 2.83
C HIS A 43 -1.64 -8.24 2.64
N LEU A 44 -1.17 -7.45 1.68
CA LEU A 44 0.23 -7.14 1.44
C LEU A 44 0.53 -5.75 2.01
N PHE A 45 1.50 -5.71 2.92
CA PHE A 45 2.03 -4.50 3.53
C PHE A 45 3.38 -4.18 2.90
N LEU A 46 3.49 -3.03 2.25
CA LEU A 46 4.68 -2.53 1.58
C LEU A 46 5.24 -1.36 2.38
N TYR A 47 6.30 -1.60 3.13
CA TYR A 47 6.98 -0.58 3.92
C TYR A 47 7.94 0.19 3.02
N LEU A 48 7.77 1.50 2.95
CA LEU A 48 8.66 2.42 2.26
C LEU A 48 9.68 3.01 3.25
N ASP A 49 10.81 3.47 2.73
CA ASP A 49 11.91 4.06 3.49
C ASP A 49 11.53 5.35 4.25
N ASN A 50 10.48 6.04 3.78
CA ASN A 50 10.00 7.30 4.33
C ASN A 50 8.90 7.17 5.41
N GLY A 51 8.72 5.98 6.00
CA GLY A 51 7.72 5.75 7.05
C GLY A 51 6.28 5.59 6.55
N VAL A 52 6.10 5.41 5.23
CA VAL A 52 4.80 5.08 4.63
C VAL A 52 4.65 3.56 4.53
N VAL A 53 3.46 3.06 4.86
CA VAL A 53 3.09 1.66 4.67
C VAL A 53 1.91 1.60 3.70
N LEU A 54 2.12 1.06 2.51
CA LEU A 54 1.01 0.79 1.58
C LEU A 54 0.41 -0.56 1.94
N VAL A 55 -0.91 -0.60 2.10
CA VAL A 55 -1.68 -1.81 2.37
C VAL A 55 -2.59 -2.05 1.19
N LYS A 56 -2.47 -3.23 0.58
CA LYS A 56 -3.39 -3.69 -0.47
C LYS A 56 -3.85 -5.10 -0.17
N PRO A 57 -5.05 -5.52 -0.62
CA PRO A 57 -5.41 -6.93 -0.57
C PRO A 57 -4.33 -7.72 -1.32
N GLU A 58 -3.99 -8.90 -0.81
CA GLU A 58 -3.37 -9.89 -1.68
C GLU A 58 -4.38 -10.13 -2.80
N GLU A 59 -3.94 -10.04 -4.06
CA GLU A 59 -4.73 -10.64 -5.13
C GLU A 59 -4.90 -12.09 -4.73
N ALA A 60 -6.08 -12.45 -4.19
CA ALA A 60 -6.50 -13.82 -4.19
C ALA A 60 -6.26 -14.25 -5.63
N SER A 61 -5.44 -15.28 -5.83
CA SER A 61 -5.36 -15.98 -7.09
C SER A 61 -6.80 -16.35 -7.47
N GLN A 62 -7.50 -15.44 -8.14
CA GLN A 62 -8.80 -15.65 -8.73
C GLN A 62 -8.52 -16.36 -10.05
N SER A 63 -7.99 -17.56 -9.92
CA SER A 63 -8.42 -18.67 -10.76
C SER A 63 -9.82 -19.02 -10.27
N ARG A 64 -10.82 -18.32 -10.83
CA ARG A 64 -12.19 -18.80 -10.89
C ARG A 64 -12.62 -18.78 -12.35
#